data_AF-A0A2E5E8F2-F1
#
_entry.id   AF-A0A2E5E8F2-F1
#
_cell.length_a   1.000
_cell.length_b   1.000
_cell.length_c   1.000
_cell.angle_alpha   90.00
_cell.angle_beta   90.00
_cell.angle_gamma   90.00
#
_symmetry.space_group_name_H-M   'P 1'
#
loop_
_entity.id
_entity.type
_entity.pdbx_description
1 polymer ?
#
loop_
_entity_poly.entity_id
_entity_poly.type
_entity_poly.pdbx_seq_one_letter_code
_entity_poly.pdbx_strand_id
1 'polypeptide(L)'
;MTPDGAAFDGNVSYASFPAWDGQYGVMAGMSPLLDRLGIGPLRLDTESGTEWFSVEEGFAHVRDNTLTILSESVHSVKDLSVNELQQEMREFESSEGADRLSDERNRELKRLKTRLELAEHHGGARTA
;
A
#
# COMPACT_ATOMS: atom_id res chain seq x y z
N MET A 1 -0.76 9.38 5.52
CA MET A 1 -1.40 9.61 6.83
C MET A 1 -2.62 8.71 6.92
N THR A 2 -2.84 8.16 8.11
CA THR A 2 -4.05 7.42 8.51
C THR A 2 -4.72 8.18 9.67
N PRO A 3 -5.93 7.79 10.09
CA PRO A 3 -6.55 8.36 11.29
C PRO A 3 -5.66 8.29 12.55
N ASP A 4 -4.80 7.27 12.65
CA ASP A 4 -3.91 7.05 13.79
C ASP A 4 -2.59 7.85 13.72
N GLY A 5 -2.28 8.45 12.57
CA GLY A 5 -1.11 9.32 12.41
C GLY A 5 -0.39 9.22 11.06
N ALA A 6 0.79 9.80 10.98
CA ALA A 6 1.64 9.72 9.79
C ALA A 6 2.56 8.48 9.88
N ALA A 7 2.41 7.55 8.93
CA ALA A 7 3.32 6.42 8.79
C ALA A 7 4.66 6.79 8.11
N PHE A 8 4.66 7.87 7.33
CA PHE A 8 5.84 8.42 6.68
C PHE A 8 5.64 9.93 6.50
N ASP A 9 6.69 10.70 6.76
CA ASP A 9 6.82 12.12 6.45
C ASP A 9 8.31 12.38 6.10
N GLY A 10 8.57 12.82 4.89
CA GLY A 10 9.93 13.00 4.40
C GLY A 10 10.02 13.28 2.91
N ASN A 11 11.23 13.61 2.46
CA ASN A 11 11.51 13.88 1.06
C ASN A 11 11.73 12.58 0.28
N VAL A 12 11.18 12.52 -0.93
CA VAL A 12 11.34 11.40 -1.87
C VAL A 12 11.70 11.94 -3.24
N SER A 13 12.52 11.19 -3.98
CA SER A 13 12.85 11.49 -5.38
C SER A 13 11.79 10.96 -6.35
N TYR A 14 11.08 9.91 -5.93
CA TYR A 14 10.02 9.27 -6.68
C TYR A 14 9.03 8.59 -5.73
N ALA A 15 7.76 8.58 -6.10
CA ALA A 15 6.72 7.79 -5.44
C ALA A 15 5.88 7.05 -6.49
N SER A 16 5.53 5.79 -6.24
CA SER A 16 4.53 5.05 -7.03
C SER A 16 3.40 4.59 -6.14
N PHE A 17 2.15 4.86 -6.51
CA PHE A 17 0.99 4.47 -5.71
C PHE A 17 -0.13 3.85 -6.56
N PRO A 18 -0.99 3.01 -5.97
CA PRO A 18 -2.15 2.43 -6.63
C PRO A 18 -3.29 3.45 -6.71
N ALA A 19 -3.61 3.93 -7.90
CA ALA A 19 -4.90 4.59 -8.12
C ALA A 19 -5.99 3.53 -8.33
N TRP A 20 -7.25 3.98 -8.35
CA TRP A 20 -8.38 3.11 -8.57
C TRP A 20 -8.41 2.45 -9.96
N ASP A 21 -7.75 3.04 -10.96
CA ASP A 21 -7.71 2.60 -12.36
C ASP A 21 -6.30 2.15 -12.83
N GLY A 22 -5.29 2.17 -11.96
CA GLY A 22 -3.94 1.80 -12.35
C GLY A 22 -2.86 2.15 -11.32
N GLN A 23 -1.63 2.27 -11.82
CA GLN A 23 -0.48 2.71 -11.02
C GLN A 23 -0.03 4.10 -11.49
N TYR A 24 0.20 5.00 -10.54
CA TYR A 24 0.70 6.35 -10.81
C TYR A 24 2.11 6.49 -10.25
N GLY A 25 3.00 7.05 -11.07
CA GLY A 25 4.34 7.45 -10.67
C GLY A 25 4.45 8.97 -10.58
N VAL A 26 4.91 9.49 -9.44
CA VAL A 26 5.05 10.93 -9.15
C VAL A 26 6.53 11.27 -9.00
N MET A 27 6.93 12.36 -9.65
CA MET A 27 8.24 12.99 -9.51
C MET A 27 8.05 14.49 -9.27
N ALA A 28 9.14 15.17 -8.93
CA ALA A 28 9.14 16.62 -8.77
C ALA A 28 8.65 17.32 -10.05
N GLY A 29 7.83 18.36 -9.88
CA GLY A 29 7.25 19.14 -10.97
C GLY A 29 6.02 18.53 -11.64
N MET A 30 5.48 17.42 -11.12
CA MET A 30 4.20 16.89 -11.59
C MET A 30 3.07 17.91 -11.38
N SER A 31 2.18 18.00 -12.38
CA SER A 31 0.96 18.81 -12.30
C SER A 31 0.09 18.40 -11.09
N PRO A 32 -0.67 19.33 -10.50
CA PRO A 32 -1.59 19.00 -9.42
C PRO A 32 -2.56 17.87 -9.80
N LEU A 33 -2.77 16.94 -8.88
CA LEU A 33 -3.60 15.75 -9.06
C LEU A 33 -4.39 15.49 -7.78
N LEU A 34 -5.66 15.13 -7.91
CA LEU A 34 -6.45 14.55 -6.83
C LEU A 34 -7.10 13.29 -7.38
N ASP A 35 -6.79 12.15 -6.79
CA ASP A 35 -7.29 10.86 -7.25
C ASP A 35 -7.67 9.93 -6.09
N ARG A 36 -8.53 8.96 -6.38
CA ARG A 36 -8.90 7.90 -5.45
C ARG A 36 -7.79 6.85 -5.39
N LEU A 37 -7.31 6.61 -4.18
CA LEU A 37 -6.32 5.58 -3.88
C LEU A 37 -7.00 4.21 -3.86
N GLY A 38 -6.40 3.22 -4.52
CA GLY A 38 -6.80 1.82 -4.46
C GLY A 38 -5.99 1.02 -3.46
N ILE A 39 -6.39 -0.24 -3.22
CA ILE A 39 -5.60 -1.19 -2.45
C ILE A 39 -4.41 -1.65 -3.31
N GLY A 40 -3.19 -1.53 -2.79
CA GLY A 40 -2.00 -1.95 -3.52
C GLY A 40 -0.67 -1.50 -2.89
N PRO A 41 0.42 -1.63 -3.67
CA PRO A 41 1.76 -1.29 -3.21
C PRO A 41 2.07 0.20 -3.38
N LEU A 42 2.52 0.85 -2.31
CA LEU A 42 3.14 2.18 -2.33
C LEU A 42 4.66 2.02 -2.27
N ARG A 43 5.35 2.56 -3.27
CA ARG A 43 6.82 2.62 -3.32
C ARG A 43 7.28 4.05 -3.14
N LEU A 44 8.24 4.27 -2.26
CA LEU A 44 8.90 5.56 -2.03
C LEU A 44 10.41 5.40 -2.23
N ASP A 45 10.99 6.16 -3.15
CA ASP A 45 12.45 6.20 -3.33
C ASP A 45 13.02 7.39 -2.55
N THR A 46 13.58 7.09 -1.39
CA THR A 46 14.22 8.04 -0.46
C THR A 46 15.73 8.10 -0.68
N GLU A 47 16.41 9.04 -0.01
CA GLU A 47 17.88 9.07 0.03
C GLU A 47 18.50 7.81 0.65
N SER A 48 17.77 7.14 1.55
CA SER A 48 18.20 5.91 2.22
C SER A 48 17.90 4.64 1.43
N GLY A 49 17.27 4.77 0.25
CA GLY A 49 16.85 3.67 -0.61
C GLY A 49 15.34 3.60 -0.78
N THR A 50 14.87 2.48 -1.32
CA THR A 50 13.46 2.26 -1.60
C THR A 50 12.73 1.69 -0.39
N GLU A 51 11.64 2.34 -0.01
CA GLU A 51 10.71 1.87 1.00
C GLU A 51 9.39 1.42 0.37
N TRP A 52 8.84 0.33 0.87
CA TRP A 52 7.60 -0.26 0.40
C TRP A 52 6.57 -0.29 1.51
N PHE A 53 5.34 0.05 1.16
CA PHE A 53 4.19 0.01 2.03
C PHE A 53 3.03 -0.69 1.32
N SER A 54 2.21 -1.41 2.07
CA SER A 54 0.86 -1.77 1.63
C SER A 54 -0.07 -0.63 2.02
N VAL A 55 -0.78 -0.06 1.04
CA VAL A 55 -1.81 0.96 1.28
C VAL A 55 -3.19 0.42 0.94
N GLU A 56 -4.18 0.92 1.66
CA GLU A 56 -5.59 0.63 1.40
C GLU A 56 -6.28 1.80 0.71
N GLU A 57 -7.60 1.74 0.59
CA GLU A 57 -8.41 2.75 -0.07
C GLU A 57 -8.27 4.13 0.61
N GLY A 58 -8.50 5.19 -0.17
CA GLY A 58 -8.37 6.56 0.30
C GLY A 58 -8.17 7.56 -0.83
N PHE A 59 -7.29 8.54 -0.64
CA PHE A 59 -7.03 9.62 -1.59
C PHE A 59 -5.53 9.92 -1.74
N ALA A 60 -5.13 10.20 -2.97
CA ALA A 60 -3.82 10.76 -3.30
C ALA A 60 -4.00 12.20 -3.78
N HIS A 61 -3.26 13.13 -3.20
CA HIS A 61 -3.29 14.55 -3.54
C HIS A 61 -1.88 15.06 -3.81
N VAL A 62 -1.61 15.48 -5.04
CA VAL A 62 -0.38 16.16 -5.44
C VAL A 62 -0.68 17.64 -5.57
N ARG A 63 0.04 18.47 -4.81
CA ARG A 63 -0.06 19.92 -4.89
C ARG A 63 1.22 20.57 -4.39
N ASP A 64 1.64 21.65 -5.05
CA ASP A 64 2.81 22.45 -4.63
C ASP A 64 4.06 21.57 -4.38
N ASN A 65 4.30 20.64 -5.31
CA ASN A 65 5.39 19.65 -5.28
C ASN A 65 5.37 18.69 -4.07
N THR A 66 4.21 18.53 -3.43
CA THR A 66 4.00 17.65 -2.29
C THR A 66 2.97 16.58 -2.64
N LEU A 67 3.29 15.31 -2.42
CA LEU A 67 2.35 14.20 -2.49
C LEU A 67 1.83 13.89 -1.08
N THR A 68 0.52 13.99 -0.89
CA THR A 68 -0.18 13.56 0.33
C THR A 68 -1.01 12.34 0.02
N ILE A 69 -0.70 11.23 0.69
CA ILE A 69 -1.51 10.00 0.67
C ILE A 69 -2.33 9.95 1.96
N LEU A 70 -3.64 9.91 1.83
CA LEU A 70 -4.60 9.68 2.90
C LEU A 70 -5.19 8.29 2.69
N SER A 71 -5.05 7.39 3.66
CA SER A 71 -5.58 6.03 3.56
C SER A 71 -6.19 5.60 4.88
N GLU A 72 -7.12 4.66 4.84
CA GLU A 72 -7.70 4.05 6.05
C GLU A 72 -6.63 3.31 6.86
N SER A 73 -5.79 2.54 6.17
CA SER A 73 -4.67 1.82 6.78
C SER A 73 -3.45 1.80 5.86
N VAL A 74 -2.28 1.75 6.48
CA VAL A 74 -1.00 1.60 5.80
C VAL A 74 -0.09 0.72 6.64
N HIS A 75 0.60 -0.21 5.99
CA HIS A 75 1.54 -1.10 6.65
C HIS A 75 2.90 -1.00 5.98
N SER A 76 3.93 -0.66 6.75
CA SER A 76 5.31 -0.77 6.30
C SER A 76 5.65 -2.24 6.07
N VAL A 77 6.28 -2.55 4.94
CA VAL A 77 6.69 -3.93 4.65
C VAL A 77 7.69 -4.45 5.68
N LYS A 78 8.44 -3.57 6.34
CA LYS A 78 9.38 -3.92 7.42
C LYS A 78 8.68 -4.50 8.65
N ASP A 79 7.40 -4.18 8.84
CA ASP A 79 6.61 -4.61 9.99
C ASP A 79 5.72 -5.83 9.66
N LEU A 80 5.77 -6.32 8.42
CA LEU A 80 4.97 -7.46 7.97
C LEU A 80 5.70 -8.79 8.18
N SER A 81 5.01 -9.76 8.78
CA SER A 81 5.50 -11.13 8.92
C SER A 81 4.82 -12.05 7.90
N VAL A 82 5.63 -12.66 7.02
CA VAL A 82 5.12 -13.62 6.02
C VAL A 82 4.37 -14.77 6.69
N ASN A 83 4.88 -15.30 7.82
CA ASN A 83 4.27 -16.43 8.50
C ASN A 83 2.88 -16.09 9.07
N GLU A 84 2.74 -14.90 9.67
CA GLU A 84 1.47 -14.43 10.24
C GLU A 84 0.46 -14.16 9.13
N LEU A 85 0.87 -13.47 8.05
CA LEU A 85 0.02 -13.20 6.90
C LEU A 85 -0.43 -14.48 6.18
N GLN A 86 0.44 -15.49 6.08
CA GLN A 86 0.06 -16.78 5.51
C GLN A 86 -0.93 -17.54 6.40
N GLN A 87 -0.82 -17.41 7.72
CA GLN A 87 -1.80 -17.98 8.64
C GLN A 87 -3.15 -17.27 8.51
N GLU A 88 -3.15 -15.94 8.54
CA GLU A 88 -4.34 -15.12 8.34
C GLU A 88 -5.02 -15.43 7.00
N MET A 89 -4.25 -15.58 5.91
CA MET A 89 -4.78 -15.99 4.61
C MET A 89 -5.46 -17.36 4.65
N ARG A 90 -4.86 -18.36 5.31
CA ARG A 90 -5.47 -19.70 5.44
C ARG A 90 -6.77 -19.66 6.26
N GLU A 91 -6.77 -18.91 7.36
CA GLU A 91 -7.96 -18.72 8.19
C GLU A 91 -9.06 -18.03 7.39
N PHE A 92 -8.70 -16.96 6.67
CA PHE A 92 -9.59 -16.24 5.78
C PHE A 92 -10.15 -17.18 4.70
N GLU A 93 -9.35 -17.97 4.00
CA GLU A 93 -9.83 -18.91 2.97
C GLU A 93 -10.72 -20.02 3.52
N SER A 94 -10.44 -20.49 4.74
CA SER A 94 -11.19 -21.56 5.40
C SER A 94 -12.54 -21.12 5.97
N SER A 95 -12.76 -19.81 6.17
CA SER A 95 -14.05 -19.30 6.64
C SER A 95 -15.11 -19.47 5.53
N GLU A 96 -16.01 -20.45 5.70
CA GLU A 96 -17.15 -20.65 4.80
C GLU A 96 -18.35 -19.76 5.14
N GLY A 97 -18.96 -19.15 4.11
CA GLY A 97 -20.21 -18.35 4.20
C GLY A 97 -19.95 -16.84 4.41
N ALA A 98 -20.62 -15.89 3.79
CA ALA A 98 -21.71 -15.90 2.82
C ALA A 98 -21.29 -15.00 1.64
N ASP A 99 -21.64 -15.45 0.44
CA ASP A 99 -21.29 -14.86 -0.85
C ASP A 99 -19.77 -14.72 -1.10
N ARG A 100 -19.18 -15.74 -1.75
CA ARG A 100 -17.79 -15.73 -2.28
C ARG A 100 -17.51 -14.54 -3.22
N LEU A 101 -18.54 -13.77 -3.55
CA LEU A 101 -18.55 -12.63 -4.46
C LEU A 101 -18.92 -11.30 -3.77
N SER A 102 -19.08 -11.24 -2.44
CA SER A 102 -19.33 -9.94 -1.79
C SER A 102 -18.14 -9.00 -1.99
N ASP A 103 -18.43 -7.74 -2.32
CA ASP A 103 -17.39 -6.73 -2.58
C ASP A 103 -16.41 -6.57 -1.42
N GLU A 104 -16.91 -6.68 -0.17
CA GLU A 104 -16.07 -6.57 1.02
C GLU A 104 -15.09 -7.74 1.16
N ARG A 105 -15.56 -8.97 0.91
CA ARG A 105 -14.69 -10.15 0.92
C ARG A 105 -13.61 -10.04 -0.16
N ASN A 106 -13.95 -9.52 -1.34
CA ASN A 106 -13.00 -9.30 -2.42
C ASN A 106 -11.96 -8.22 -2.06
N ARG A 107 -12.38 -7.13 -1.39
CA ARG A 107 -11.46 -6.10 -0.89
C ARG A 107 -10.51 -6.67 0.16
N GLU A 108 -11.03 -7.42 1.12
CA GLU A 108 -10.21 -8.02 2.17
C GLU A 108 -9.21 -9.03 1.61
N LEU A 109 -9.65 -9.87 0.67
CA LEU A 109 -8.75 -10.77 -0.05
C LEU A 109 -7.65 -10.00 -0.79
N LYS A 110 -7.98 -8.86 -1.42
CA LYS A 110 -7.02 -8.01 -2.11
C LYS A 110 -6.02 -7.37 -1.14
N ARG A 111 -6.46 -6.91 0.04
CA ARG A 111 -5.60 -6.37 1.10
C ARG A 111 -4.60 -7.43 1.56
N LEU A 112 -5.09 -8.62 1.95
CA LEU A 112 -4.24 -9.72 2.42
C LEU A 112 -3.22 -10.18 1.37
N LYS A 113 -3.67 -10.37 0.12
CA LYS A 113 -2.75 -10.75 -0.99
C LYS A 113 -1.67 -9.71 -1.20
N THR A 114 -2.04 -8.43 -1.23
CA THR A 114 -1.09 -7.33 -1.41
C THR A 114 -0.03 -7.31 -0.30
N ARG A 115 -0.45 -7.43 0.97
CA ARG A 115 0.47 -7.48 2.11
C ARG A 115 1.42 -8.68 2.00
N LEU A 116 0.89 -9.86 1.67
CA LEU A 116 1.69 -11.08 1.53
C LEU A 116 2.71 -10.97 0.39
N GLU A 117 2.29 -10.57 -0.81
CA GLU A 117 3.16 -10.39 -1.97
C GLU A 117 4.30 -9.40 -1.66
N LEU A 118 3.97 -8.28 -1.02
CA LEU A 118 4.96 -7.29 -0.61
C LEU A 118 5.94 -7.84 0.44
N ALA A 119 5.44 -8.57 1.45
CA ALA A 119 6.28 -9.17 2.47
C ALA A 119 7.24 -10.22 1.87
N GLU A 120 6.78 -11.03 0.92
CA GLU A 120 7.61 -12.04 0.23
C GLU A 120 8.68 -11.41 -0.67
N HIS A 121 8.36 -10.32 -1.37
CA HIS A 121 9.27 -9.69 -2.32
C HIS A 121 10.20 -8.62 -1.72
N HIS A 122 9.76 -7.95 -0.66
CA HIS A 122 10.41 -6.76 -0.09
C HIS A 122 10.56 -6.80 1.45
N GLY A 123 10.03 -7.81 2.14
CA GLY A 123 10.12 -7.97 3.62
C GLY A 123 11.46 -8.54 4.12
N GLY A 124 12.38 -8.89 3.21
CA GLY A 124 13.72 -9.36 3.53
C GLY A 124 14.76 -8.61 2.72
N ALA A 125 15.83 -8.17 3.38
CA ALA A 125 16.99 -7.51 2.80
C ALA A 125 17.43 -8.13 1.46
N ARG A 126 17.02 -7.53 0.33
CA ARG A 126 17.74 -7.69 -0.94
C ARG A 126 18.90 -6.70 -0.96
N THR A 127 19.88 -6.95 -0.09
CA THR A 127 21.28 -6.65 -0.39
C THR A 127 21.82 -7.84 -1.18
N ALA A 128 21.87 -7.69 -2.50
CA ALA A 128 22.81 -8.36 -3.39
C ALA A 128 22.91 -7.57 -4.69
#